data_AF-A0A319EJZ3-F1
#
_entry.id   AF-A0A319EJZ3-F1
#
_cell.length_a   1.000
_cell.length_b   1.000
_cell.length_c   1.000
_cell.angle_alpha   90.00
_cell.angle_beta   90.00
_cell.angle_gamma   90.00
#
_symmetry.space_group_name_H-M   'P 1'
#
loop_
_entity.id
_entity.type
_entity.pdbx_description
1 polymer ?
#
loop_
_entity_poly.entity_id
_entity_poly.type
_entity_poly.pdbx_seq_one_letter_code
_entity_poly.pdbx_strand_id
1 'polypeptide(L)'
;FQSWLRVSIDIDHFSKPSSVVQTRHGDIILDEACSSKLYLRGILLPQSSFKEGGYKYGYKFCYGIPTTSGRRLASTLHESQIICSIWEAAMSQAPEDMVSRYVDMLRTRPWSLDIALMDDCLTDSTIKRIWKCLALNAGNEEFYYRGSTEEAIEIRESLRKKPIELPESLWIVLRRQHLILTAREEINTRA
;
A
#
# COMPACT_ATOMS: atom_id res chain seq x y z
N PHE A 1 -17.86 25.03 20.80
CA PHE A 1 -18.63 24.48 19.66
C PHE A 1 -17.81 24.42 18.37
N GLN A 2 -17.12 25.51 17.95
CA GLN A 2 -16.29 25.49 16.72
C GLN A 2 -15.11 24.49 16.73
N SER A 3 -14.58 24.09 17.90
CA SER A 3 -13.53 23.06 17.96
C SER A 3 -14.01 21.67 17.55
N TRP A 4 -15.30 21.36 17.73
CA TRP A 4 -15.90 20.06 17.37
C TRP A 4 -16.08 19.87 15.86
N LEU A 5 -16.27 20.97 15.12
CA LEU A 5 -16.30 20.97 13.66
C LEU A 5 -14.94 20.65 13.01
N ARG A 6 -13.83 20.74 13.76
CA ARG A 6 -12.48 20.36 13.27
C ARG A 6 -12.15 18.88 13.45
N VAL A 7 -12.92 18.15 14.25
CA VAL A 7 -12.63 16.75 14.62
C VAL A 7 -13.64 15.75 14.05
N SER A 8 -14.75 16.22 13.48
CA SER A 8 -15.73 15.38 12.80
C SER A 8 -15.56 15.53 11.29
N ILE A 9 -15.58 14.41 10.58
CA ILE A 9 -15.72 14.42 9.13
C ILE A 9 -17.20 14.26 8.81
N ASP A 10 -17.81 15.33 8.31
CA ASP A 10 -19.10 15.23 7.67
C ASP A 10 -18.83 14.80 6.22
N ILE A 11 -19.07 13.54 5.91
CA ILE A 11 -18.72 12.95 4.60
C ILE A 11 -19.57 13.59 3.49
N ASP A 12 -20.66 14.27 3.86
CA ASP A 12 -21.48 15.09 2.97
C ASP A 12 -20.76 16.36 2.46
N HIS A 13 -19.58 16.71 3.00
CA HIS A 13 -18.76 17.85 2.55
C HIS A 13 -17.59 17.47 1.64
N PHE A 14 -17.46 16.21 1.23
CA PHE A 14 -16.67 15.91 0.04
C PHE A 14 -17.46 16.32 -1.18
N SER A 15 -17.21 17.54 -1.64
CA SER A 15 -17.83 18.19 -2.81
C SER A 15 -17.76 17.36 -4.11
N LYS A 16 -17.07 16.21 -4.12
CA LYS A 16 -17.02 15.26 -5.23
C LYS A 16 -17.11 13.81 -4.72
N PRO A 17 -18.09 13.02 -5.18
CA PRO A 17 -18.16 11.58 -4.94
C PRO A 17 -16.89 10.80 -5.36
N SER A 18 -16.04 11.39 -6.21
CA SER A 18 -14.82 10.75 -6.75
C SER A 18 -13.60 10.79 -5.83
N SER A 19 -13.68 11.40 -4.63
CA SER A 19 -12.54 11.53 -3.71
C SER A 19 -12.51 10.49 -2.59
N VAL A 20 -13.49 9.57 -2.52
CA VAL A 20 -13.59 8.57 -1.45
C VAL A 20 -13.89 7.19 -2.04
N VAL A 21 -13.08 6.21 -1.68
CA VAL A 21 -13.29 4.79 -2.01
C VAL A 21 -13.84 4.10 -0.77
N GLN A 22 -15.12 3.76 -0.79
CA GLN A 22 -15.79 3.12 0.34
C GLN A 22 -15.56 1.60 0.32
N THR A 23 -15.35 1.02 1.50
CA THR A 23 -15.22 -0.43 1.65
C THR A 23 -15.90 -0.91 2.93
N ARG A 24 -16.15 -2.21 3.03
CA ARG A 24 -16.72 -2.83 4.24
C ARG A 24 -15.84 -2.68 5.50
N HIS A 25 -14.55 -2.36 5.34
CA HIS A 25 -13.60 -2.20 6.44
C HIS A 25 -13.35 -0.72 6.81
N GLY A 26 -13.77 0.19 5.95
CA GLY A 26 -13.47 1.61 6.04
C GLY A 26 -13.29 2.23 4.67
N ASP A 27 -12.98 3.52 4.63
CA ASP A 27 -12.85 4.26 3.39
C ASP A 27 -11.43 4.76 3.18
N ILE A 28 -10.99 4.81 1.92
CA ILE A 28 -9.79 5.53 1.49
C ILE A 28 -10.23 6.91 1.00
N ILE A 29 -9.65 7.96 1.57
CA ILE A 29 -9.89 9.35 1.16
C ILE A 29 -8.73 9.78 0.28
N LEU A 30 -9.00 9.93 -1.01
CA LEU A 30 -8.03 10.25 -2.06
C LEU A 30 -7.70 11.75 -2.16
N ASP A 31 -8.44 12.60 -1.43
CA ASP A 31 -8.18 14.03 -1.36
C ASP A 31 -6.85 14.30 -0.63
N GLU A 32 -5.92 14.99 -1.28
CA GLU A 32 -4.61 15.35 -0.71
C GLU A 32 -4.76 16.19 0.57
N ALA A 33 -5.83 16.99 0.71
CA ALA A 33 -6.11 17.73 1.94
C ALA A 33 -6.42 16.82 3.13
N CYS A 34 -6.71 15.54 2.88
CA CYS A 34 -6.94 14.50 3.88
C CYS A 34 -5.77 13.51 4.02
N SER A 35 -4.68 13.73 3.29
CA SER A 35 -3.45 12.94 3.43
C SER A 35 -3.00 12.86 4.90
N SER A 36 -2.63 11.65 5.35
CA SER A 36 -2.23 11.36 6.74
C SER A 36 -3.29 11.61 7.82
N LYS A 37 -4.56 11.87 7.45
CA LYS A 37 -5.66 11.97 8.43
C LYS A 37 -6.33 10.61 8.61
N LEU A 38 -6.38 10.17 9.87
CA LEU A 38 -7.04 8.92 10.26
C LEU A 38 -8.31 9.23 11.04
N TYR A 39 -9.41 8.60 10.70
CA TYR A 39 -10.69 8.77 11.37
C TYR A 39 -11.17 7.42 11.87
N LEU A 40 -11.67 7.35 13.09
CA LEU A 40 -12.35 6.17 13.62
C LEU A 40 -13.83 6.52 13.81
N ARG A 41 -14.72 5.84 13.08
CA ARG A 41 -16.17 6.09 13.13
C ARG A 41 -16.53 7.57 12.95
N GLY A 42 -15.83 8.25 12.04
CA GLY A 42 -16.04 9.67 11.72
C GLY A 42 -15.33 10.67 12.63
N ILE A 43 -14.61 10.22 13.66
CA ILE A 43 -13.85 11.07 14.58
C ILE A 43 -12.38 11.04 14.21
N LEU A 44 -11.77 12.20 14.00
CA LEU A 44 -10.34 12.35 13.71
C LEU A 44 -9.50 11.82 14.88
N LEU A 45 -8.62 10.87 14.59
CA LEU A 45 -7.57 10.43 15.49
C LEU A 45 -6.42 11.44 15.43
N PRO A 46 -6.06 12.10 16.55
CA PRO A 46 -4.96 13.07 16.56
C PRO A 46 -3.58 12.48 16.27
N GLN A 47 -3.42 11.16 16.35
CA GLN A 47 -2.14 10.47 16.21
C GLN A 47 -2.31 9.16 15.43
N SER A 48 -1.31 8.83 14.61
CA SER A 48 -1.11 7.48 14.09
C SER A 48 -0.52 6.58 15.19
N SER A 49 -0.67 5.26 15.03
CA SER A 49 0.02 4.30 15.88
C SER A 49 1.52 4.24 15.62
N PHE A 50 1.96 4.71 14.46
CA PHE A 50 3.38 4.83 14.08
C PHE A 50 4.00 6.09 14.68
N LYS A 51 5.29 6.00 15.04
CA LYS A 51 6.05 7.13 15.61
C LYS A 51 6.46 8.15 14.55
N GLU A 52 6.77 7.66 13.35
CA GLU A 52 7.28 8.43 12.22
C GLU A 52 6.67 7.91 10.92
N GLY A 53 6.75 8.72 9.86
CA GLY A 53 6.16 8.44 8.57
C GLY A 53 4.82 9.14 8.37
N GLY A 54 4.27 8.96 7.17
CA GLY A 54 2.98 9.52 6.78
C GLY A 54 2.27 8.59 5.82
N TYR A 55 0.96 8.75 5.74
CA TYR A 55 0.14 8.10 4.74
C TYR A 55 0.02 9.00 3.51
N LYS A 56 0.03 8.39 2.32
CA LYS A 56 -0.32 9.06 1.05
C LYS A 56 -1.78 9.50 1.08
N TYR A 57 -2.65 8.68 1.66
CA TYR A 57 -4.10 8.92 1.70
C TYR A 57 -4.63 9.16 3.10
N GLY A 58 -5.86 9.65 3.20
CA GLY A 58 -6.63 9.63 4.43
C GLY A 58 -7.41 8.33 4.59
N TYR A 59 -7.75 7.96 5.82
CA TYR A 59 -8.50 6.74 6.10
C TYR A 59 -9.64 6.97 7.09
N LYS A 60 -10.81 6.41 6.80
CA LYS A 60 -11.92 6.33 7.75
C LYS A 60 -12.18 4.89 8.14
N PHE A 61 -11.79 4.49 9.33
CA PHE A 61 -12.00 3.15 9.87
C PHE A 61 -13.44 2.95 10.35
N CYS A 62 -14.08 1.88 9.90
CA CYS A 62 -15.39 1.44 10.41
C CYS A 62 -15.27 0.86 11.84
N TYR A 63 -14.14 0.24 12.13
CA TYR A 63 -13.83 -0.38 13.41
C TYR A 63 -12.36 -0.16 13.77
N GLY A 64 -12.05 -0.36 15.05
CA GLY A 64 -10.71 -0.18 15.57
C GLY A 64 -10.73 -0.21 17.08
N ILE A 65 -9.65 -0.69 17.69
CA ILE A 65 -9.47 -0.66 19.14
C ILE A 65 -8.67 0.61 19.43
N PRO A 66 -9.29 1.68 19.96
CA PRO A 66 -8.56 2.86 20.34
C PRO A 66 -7.72 2.59 21.60
N THR A 67 -6.66 3.38 21.81
CA THR A 67 -5.98 3.44 23.12
C THR A 67 -6.92 3.97 24.20
N THR A 68 -6.58 3.81 25.49
CA THR A 68 -7.32 4.40 26.61
C THR A 68 -7.52 5.91 26.46
N SER A 69 -6.56 6.61 25.83
CA SER A 69 -6.65 8.04 25.54
C SER A 69 -7.56 8.39 24.34
N GLY A 70 -7.97 7.41 23.53
CA GLY A 70 -8.77 7.62 22.33
C GLY A 70 -8.03 8.30 21.17
N ARG A 71 -6.71 8.53 21.30
CA ARG A 71 -5.97 9.40 20.37
C ARG A 71 -5.42 8.70 19.13
N ARG A 72 -5.29 7.37 19.19
CA ARG A 72 -4.75 6.49 18.15
C ARG A 72 -5.30 5.08 18.33
N LEU A 73 -5.00 4.19 17.38
CA LEU A 73 -5.30 2.76 17.54
C LEU A 73 -4.31 2.08 18.50
N ALA A 74 -4.70 0.90 18.98
CA ALA A 74 -3.99 0.16 20.02
C ALA A 74 -2.55 -0.22 19.63
N SER A 75 -2.30 -0.54 18.36
CA SER A 75 -0.98 -0.93 17.86
C SER A 75 -0.79 -0.64 16.37
N THR A 76 0.47 -0.55 15.93
CA THR A 76 0.86 -0.39 14.52
C THR A 76 0.40 -1.57 13.66
N LEU A 77 0.47 -2.80 14.20
CA LEU A 77 -0.02 -4.00 13.53
C LEU A 77 -1.55 -3.92 13.33
N HIS A 78 -2.30 -3.55 14.36
CA HIS A 78 -3.77 -3.43 14.26
C HIS A 78 -4.18 -2.35 13.24
N GLU A 79 -3.49 -1.21 13.22
CA GLU A 79 -3.69 -0.14 12.22
C GLU A 79 -3.40 -0.65 10.80
N SER A 80 -2.27 -1.34 10.60
CA SER A 80 -1.86 -1.87 9.29
C SER A 80 -2.79 -2.97 8.79
N GLN A 81 -3.30 -3.84 9.68
CA GLN A 81 -4.27 -4.87 9.33
C GLN A 81 -5.58 -4.28 8.81
N ILE A 82 -6.07 -3.21 9.44
CA ILE A 82 -7.28 -2.50 8.97
C ILE A 82 -7.01 -1.86 7.61
N ILE A 83 -5.88 -1.14 7.47
CA ILE A 83 -5.51 -0.48 6.20
C ILE A 83 -5.37 -1.50 5.07
N CYS A 84 -4.70 -2.62 5.31
CA CYS A 84 -4.60 -3.71 4.35
C CYS A 84 -5.98 -4.25 3.99
N SER A 85 -6.85 -4.51 4.98
CA SER A 85 -8.23 -4.98 4.72
C SER A 85 -9.03 -3.99 3.87
N ILE A 86 -8.83 -2.68 4.07
CA ILE A 86 -9.44 -1.62 3.24
C ILE A 86 -8.89 -1.71 1.81
N TRP A 87 -7.57 -1.78 1.63
CA TRP A 87 -6.96 -1.89 0.30
C TRP A 87 -7.39 -3.16 -0.45
N GLU A 88 -7.42 -4.31 0.22
CA GLU A 88 -7.89 -5.56 -0.38
C GLU A 88 -9.34 -5.48 -0.84
N ALA A 89 -10.20 -4.88 -0.01
CA ALA A 89 -11.60 -4.67 -0.38
C ALA A 89 -11.74 -3.65 -1.51
N ALA A 90 -10.92 -2.60 -1.56
CA ALA A 90 -10.91 -1.63 -2.65
C ALA A 90 -10.45 -2.26 -3.98
N MET A 91 -9.37 -3.05 -3.95
CA MET A 91 -8.88 -3.82 -5.10
C MET A 91 -9.85 -4.91 -5.56
N SER A 92 -10.70 -5.40 -4.67
CA SER A 92 -11.76 -6.35 -5.05
C SER A 92 -12.92 -5.65 -5.77
N GLN A 93 -13.24 -4.41 -5.37
CA GLN A 93 -14.34 -3.62 -5.94
C GLN A 93 -13.97 -2.96 -7.27
N ALA A 94 -12.76 -2.39 -7.37
CA ALA A 94 -12.25 -1.73 -8.57
C ALA A 94 -10.83 -2.21 -8.89
N PRO A 95 -10.66 -3.43 -9.43
CA PRO A 95 -9.35 -4.08 -9.55
C PRO A 95 -8.33 -3.32 -10.36
N GLU A 96 -8.70 -2.73 -11.49
CA GLU A 96 -7.73 -2.06 -12.37
C GLU A 96 -7.21 -0.75 -11.76
N ASP A 97 -8.09 0.16 -11.36
CA ASP A 97 -7.71 1.46 -10.79
C ASP A 97 -6.98 1.31 -9.44
N MET A 98 -7.53 0.52 -8.51
CA MET A 98 -6.99 0.45 -7.15
C MET A 98 -5.69 -0.35 -7.08
N VAL A 99 -5.53 -1.42 -7.86
CA VAL A 99 -4.25 -2.13 -7.94
C VAL A 99 -3.21 -1.24 -8.59
N SER A 100 -3.55 -0.51 -9.66
CA SER A 100 -2.63 0.44 -10.30
C SER A 100 -2.16 1.52 -9.33
N ARG A 101 -3.06 2.11 -8.53
CA ARG A 101 -2.71 3.11 -7.50
C ARG A 101 -1.80 2.56 -6.42
N TYR A 102 -2.02 1.31 -6.00
CA TYR A 102 -1.19 0.66 -4.99
C TYR A 102 0.20 0.33 -5.55
N VAL A 103 0.29 -0.15 -6.78
CA VAL A 103 1.56 -0.40 -7.49
C VAL A 103 2.33 0.90 -7.70
N ASP A 104 1.67 1.98 -8.11
CA ASP A 104 2.27 3.32 -8.19
C ASP A 104 2.85 3.75 -6.84
N MET A 105 2.12 3.53 -5.76
CA MET A 105 2.59 3.85 -4.41
C MET A 105 3.81 3.03 -3.99
N LEU A 106 3.82 1.72 -4.28
CA LEU A 106 4.98 0.85 -4.04
C LEU A 106 6.24 1.34 -4.77
N ARG A 107 6.08 1.90 -5.98
CA ARG A 107 7.19 2.39 -6.80
C ARG A 107 7.66 3.79 -6.43
N THR A 108 6.73 4.68 -6.10
CA THR A 108 7.01 6.11 -5.92
C THR A 108 7.19 6.52 -4.46
N ARG A 109 6.59 5.79 -3.52
CA ARG A 109 6.61 6.07 -2.07
C ARG A 109 6.75 4.78 -1.26
N PRO A 110 7.87 4.04 -1.40
CA PRO A 110 8.07 2.77 -0.70
C PRO A 110 8.16 2.88 0.83
N TRP A 111 8.29 4.10 1.36
CA TRP A 111 8.27 4.42 2.79
C TRP A 111 6.88 4.82 3.32
N SER A 112 5.84 4.80 2.48
CA SER A 112 4.49 5.20 2.89
C SER A 112 3.92 4.24 3.92
N LEU A 113 3.23 4.77 4.94
CA LEU A 113 2.59 3.91 5.94
C LEU A 113 1.40 3.10 5.38
N ASP A 114 0.88 3.48 4.22
CA ASP A 114 -0.18 2.75 3.50
C ASP A 114 0.22 1.33 3.09
N ILE A 115 1.53 1.09 2.94
CA ILE A 115 2.11 -0.21 2.54
C ILE A 115 2.94 -0.84 3.66
N ALA A 116 2.92 -0.24 4.86
CA ALA A 116 3.65 -0.77 6.00
C ALA A 116 3.08 -2.13 6.44
N LEU A 117 3.97 -3.06 6.78
CA LEU A 117 3.61 -4.42 7.23
C LEU A 117 2.73 -5.19 6.23
N MET A 118 2.81 -4.86 4.93
CA MET A 118 2.02 -5.54 3.90
C MET A 118 2.34 -7.03 3.78
N ASP A 119 3.53 -7.44 4.19
CA ASP A 119 4.03 -8.81 4.19
C ASP A 119 3.38 -9.72 5.25
N ASP A 120 2.88 -9.10 6.31
CA ASP A 120 2.12 -9.74 7.38
C ASP A 120 0.59 -9.61 7.20
N CYS A 121 0.13 -8.62 6.44
CA CYS A 121 -1.27 -8.21 6.43
C CYS A 121 -2.03 -8.48 5.12
N LEU A 122 -1.36 -8.60 3.96
CA LEU A 122 -2.03 -8.90 2.70
C LEU A 122 -2.19 -10.40 2.48
N THR A 123 -3.32 -10.80 1.90
CA THR A 123 -3.57 -12.17 1.47
C THR A 123 -2.78 -12.53 0.21
N ASP A 124 -2.51 -13.83 0.05
CA ASP A 124 -1.80 -14.33 -1.13
C ASP A 124 -2.52 -13.98 -2.45
N SER A 125 -3.86 -13.93 -2.43
CA SER A 125 -4.65 -13.57 -3.60
C SER A 125 -4.42 -12.13 -4.04
N THR A 126 -4.29 -11.21 -3.09
CA THR A 126 -4.01 -9.79 -3.35
C THR A 126 -2.58 -9.61 -3.86
N ILE A 127 -1.62 -10.29 -3.26
CA ILE A 127 -0.22 -10.29 -3.73
C ILE A 127 -0.12 -10.75 -5.18
N LYS A 128 -0.81 -11.82 -5.57
CA LYS A 128 -0.84 -12.30 -6.95
C LYS A 128 -1.42 -11.26 -7.93
N ARG A 129 -2.41 -10.46 -7.49
CA ARG A 129 -2.97 -9.36 -8.30
C ARG A 129 -1.95 -8.23 -8.47
N ILE A 130 -1.27 -7.84 -7.39
CA ILE A 130 -0.19 -6.84 -7.41
C ILE A 130 0.93 -7.31 -8.36
N TRP A 131 1.36 -8.56 -8.24
CA TRP A 131 2.38 -9.15 -9.12
C TRP A 131 1.94 -9.12 -10.58
N LYS A 132 0.71 -9.55 -10.89
CA LYS A 132 0.20 -9.52 -12.26
C LYS A 132 0.25 -8.11 -12.85
N CYS A 133 -0.12 -7.09 -12.07
CA CYS A 133 -0.04 -5.70 -12.50
C CYS A 133 1.41 -5.24 -12.73
N LEU A 134 2.34 -5.58 -11.83
CA LEU A 134 3.76 -5.28 -11.99
C LEU A 134 4.34 -5.95 -13.24
N ALA A 135 4.07 -7.24 -13.44
CA ALA A 135 4.55 -7.99 -14.60
C ALA A 135 4.01 -7.41 -15.92
N LEU A 136 2.75 -6.97 -15.94
CA LEU A 136 2.17 -6.28 -17.10
C LEU A 136 2.85 -4.93 -17.35
N ASN A 137 3.12 -4.15 -16.31
CA ASN A 137 3.79 -2.85 -16.42
C ASN A 137 5.25 -2.98 -16.87
N ALA A 138 5.95 -4.03 -16.42
CA ALA A 138 7.33 -4.31 -16.83
C ALA A 138 7.46 -4.70 -18.29
N GLY A 139 6.45 -5.41 -18.82
CA GLY A 139 6.52 -6.02 -20.15
C GLY A 139 7.78 -6.87 -20.32
N ASN A 140 8.49 -6.67 -21.42
CA ASN A 140 9.80 -7.28 -21.64
C ASN A 140 10.97 -6.32 -21.41
N GLU A 141 10.71 -5.13 -20.87
CA GLU A 141 11.70 -4.05 -20.77
C GLU A 141 12.29 -3.95 -19.37
N GLU A 142 11.47 -4.11 -18.32
CA GLU A 142 11.91 -4.02 -16.93
C GLU A 142 12.19 -5.41 -16.34
N PHE A 143 13.13 -5.45 -15.40
CA PHE A 143 13.37 -6.58 -14.51
C PHE A 143 13.39 -6.08 -13.07
N TYR A 144 12.48 -6.63 -12.26
CA TYR A 144 12.37 -6.28 -10.85
C TYR A 144 13.40 -7.06 -10.04
N TYR A 145 14.14 -6.38 -9.17
CA TYR A 145 15.17 -6.99 -8.34
C TYR A 145 15.21 -6.36 -6.94
N ARG A 146 15.90 -7.04 -6.02
CA ARG A 146 16.32 -6.48 -4.74
C ARG A 146 17.71 -7.01 -4.45
N GLY A 147 18.70 -6.14 -4.61
CA GLY A 147 20.08 -6.54 -4.50
C GLY A 147 21.04 -5.38 -4.72
N SER A 148 22.29 -5.72 -4.95
CA SER A 148 23.37 -4.74 -5.06
C SER A 148 23.45 -4.14 -6.46
N THR A 149 24.33 -3.14 -6.59
CA THR A 149 24.65 -2.52 -7.89
C THR A 149 25.16 -3.54 -8.90
N GLU A 150 25.87 -4.58 -8.44
CA GLU A 150 26.38 -5.66 -9.29
C GLU A 150 25.25 -6.47 -9.93
N GLU A 151 24.19 -6.82 -9.18
CA GLU A 151 23.02 -7.49 -9.76
C GLU A 151 22.32 -6.59 -10.79
N ALA A 152 22.23 -5.29 -10.52
CA ALA A 152 21.68 -4.34 -11.49
C ALA A 152 22.50 -4.29 -12.80
N ILE A 153 23.82 -4.41 -12.72
CA ILE A 153 24.70 -4.50 -13.90
C ILE A 153 24.45 -5.82 -14.63
N GLU A 154 24.40 -6.95 -13.92
CA GLU A 154 24.14 -8.28 -14.50
C GLU A 154 22.79 -8.32 -15.25
N ILE A 155 21.74 -7.71 -14.69
CA ILE A 155 20.44 -7.57 -15.35
C ILE A 155 20.55 -6.80 -16.67
N ARG A 156 21.33 -5.70 -16.71
CA ARG A 156 21.51 -4.89 -17.92
C ARG A 156 22.31 -5.63 -18.98
N GLU A 157 23.37 -6.32 -18.58
CA GLU A 157 24.32 -6.94 -19.49
C GLU A 157 23.83 -8.30 -20.00
N SER A 158 23.37 -9.16 -19.10
CA SER A 158 22.97 -10.55 -19.41
C SER A 158 21.52 -10.64 -19.85
N LEU A 159 20.59 -10.00 -19.11
CA LEU A 159 19.16 -10.09 -19.41
C LEU A 159 18.68 -9.03 -20.41
N ARG A 160 19.51 -8.01 -20.70
CA ARG A 160 19.18 -6.87 -21.59
C ARG A 160 17.89 -6.15 -21.17
N LYS A 161 17.65 -6.07 -19.86
CA LYS A 161 16.49 -5.41 -19.25
C LYS A 161 16.92 -4.24 -18.38
N LYS A 162 15.98 -3.32 -18.12
CA LYS A 162 16.13 -2.22 -17.18
C LYS A 162 15.92 -2.74 -15.75
N PRO A 163 16.93 -2.67 -14.86
CA PRO A 163 16.76 -3.07 -13.47
C PRO A 163 15.90 -2.04 -12.74
N ILE A 164 14.87 -2.52 -12.04
CA ILE A 164 14.00 -1.71 -11.17
C ILE A 164 14.01 -2.33 -9.78
N GLU A 165 14.50 -1.56 -8.81
CA GLU A 165 14.57 -2.03 -7.43
C GLU A 165 13.18 -2.02 -6.78
N LEU A 166 12.83 -3.12 -6.11
CA LEU A 166 11.58 -3.23 -5.34
C LEU A 166 11.79 -2.97 -3.84
N PRO A 167 10.75 -2.53 -3.13
CA PRO A 167 10.76 -2.47 -1.67
C PRO A 167 10.98 -3.87 -1.08
N GLU A 168 11.70 -3.94 0.04
CA GLU A 168 12.08 -5.20 0.68
C GLU A 168 10.87 -6.05 1.09
N SER A 169 9.84 -5.43 1.69
CA SER A 169 8.61 -6.11 2.09
C SER A 169 7.91 -6.78 0.91
N LEU A 170 7.81 -6.08 -0.22
CA LEU A 170 7.23 -6.63 -1.45
C LEU A 170 8.10 -7.75 -2.03
N TRP A 171 9.42 -7.56 -2.07
CA TRP A 171 10.35 -8.57 -2.55
C TRP A 171 10.23 -9.88 -1.77
N ILE A 172 10.26 -9.81 -0.43
CA ILE A 172 10.14 -10.98 0.46
C ILE A 172 8.86 -11.75 0.16
N VAL A 173 7.73 -11.06 0.01
CA VAL A 173 6.42 -11.70 -0.21
C VAL A 173 6.32 -12.34 -1.59
N LEU A 174 6.82 -11.68 -2.63
CA LEU A 174 6.86 -12.24 -3.98
C LEU A 174 7.78 -13.46 -4.05
N ARG A 175 8.93 -13.43 -3.36
CA ARG A 175 9.85 -14.57 -3.24
C ARG A 175 9.22 -15.74 -2.49
N ARG A 176 8.54 -15.49 -1.37
CA ARG A 176 7.83 -16.50 -0.56
C ARG A 176 6.78 -17.26 -1.37
N GLN A 177 6.14 -16.61 -2.33
CA GLN A 177 5.14 -17.22 -3.21
C GLN A 177 5.71 -17.72 -4.55
N HIS A 178 7.03 -17.70 -4.73
CA HIS A 178 7.70 -18.08 -5.98
C HIS A 178 7.18 -17.32 -7.22
N LEU A 179 6.75 -16.07 -7.05
CA LEU A 179 6.22 -15.23 -8.13
C LEU A 179 7.33 -14.50 -8.89
N ILE A 180 8.49 -14.28 -8.27
CA ILE A 180 9.61 -13.54 -8.83
C ILE A 180 10.92 -14.32 -8.69
N LEU A 181 11.78 -14.21 -9.69
CA LEU A 181 13.11 -14.82 -9.74
C LEU A 181 14.21 -13.77 -9.49
N THR A 182 15.35 -14.22 -8.98
CA THR A 182 16.58 -13.41 -9.01
C THR A 182 17.13 -13.34 -10.43
N ALA A 183 18.02 -12.36 -10.70
CA ALA A 183 18.66 -12.26 -12.02
C ALA A 183 19.36 -13.57 -12.41
N ARG A 184 20.07 -14.17 -11.45
CA ARG A 184 20.82 -15.41 -11.66
C ARG A 184 19.92 -16.63 -11.87
N GLU A 185 18.80 -16.72 -11.16
CA GLU A 185 17.81 -17.77 -11.39
C GLU A 185 17.22 -17.68 -12.81
N GLU A 186 16.84 -16.48 -13.25
CA GLU A 186 16.32 -16.23 -14.60
C GLU A 186 17.35 -16.62 -15.68
N ILE A 187 18.61 -16.21 -15.52
CA ILE A 187 19.70 -16.57 -16.44
C ILE A 187 19.85 -18.09 -16.54
N ASN A 188 19.87 -18.79 -15.40
CA ASN A 188 20.01 -20.24 -15.37
C ASN A 188 18.82 -20.98 -16.01
N THR A 189 17.61 -20.42 -15.96
CA THR A 189 16.44 -21.02 -16.63
C THR A 189 16.42 -20.83 -18.15
N ARG A 190 17.20 -19.88 -18.68
CA ARG A 190 17.30 -19.58 -20.12
C ARG A 190 18.48 -20.27 -20.81
N ALA A 191 19.46 -20.75 -20.04
CA ALA A 191 20.64 -21.46 -20.51
C ALA A 191 20.33 -22.94 -20.77
#